data_AF-A0A7C8D1W7-F1
#
_entry.id   AF-A0A7C8D1W7-F1
#
_cell.length_a   1.000
_cell.length_b   1.000
_cell.length_c   1.000
_cell.angle_alpha   90.00
_cell.angle_beta   90.00
_cell.angle_gamma   90.00
#
_symmetry.space_group_name_H-M   'P 1'
#
loop_
_entity.id
_entity.type
_entity.pdbx_description
1 polymer ?
#
loop_
_entity_poly.entity_id
_entity_poly.type
_entity_poly.pdbx_seq_one_letter_code
_entity_poly.pdbx_strand_id
1 'polypeptide(L)'
;MSNQKGDKKDGDFEYNQRTAKGVLKDHDLSSEEALVGEAKNYDDNDDQFLNRKELTAAAEAIVSGETRSDESDAGEDDVAEYAPQEDDSDVPCSECGEMIAPTSSICPECKHSFN
;
A
#
# COMPACT_ATOMS: atom_id res chain seq x y z
N MET A 1 -25.27 11.67 -27.24
CA MET A 1 -24.78 10.29 -27.39
C MET A 1 -23.26 10.36 -27.37
N SER A 2 -22.67 10.05 -26.23
CA SER A 2 -21.22 9.96 -26.11
C SER A 2 -20.79 8.73 -26.92
N ASN A 3 -20.05 8.92 -28.01
CA ASN A 3 -19.49 7.83 -28.82
C ASN A 3 -18.29 7.17 -28.12
N GLN A 4 -18.28 7.19 -26.78
CA GLN A 4 -17.23 6.60 -25.98
C GLN A 4 -17.42 5.09 -26.02
N LYS A 5 -16.39 4.38 -26.45
CA LYS A 5 -16.35 2.91 -26.45
C LYS A 5 -15.09 2.48 -25.74
N GLY A 6 -15.26 1.53 -24.83
CA GLY A 6 -14.15 0.88 -24.17
C GLY A 6 -13.57 -0.22 -25.05
N ASP A 7 -12.29 -0.52 -24.84
CA ASP A 7 -11.70 -1.76 -25.32
C ASP A 7 -11.96 -2.94 -24.36
N LYS A 8 -12.42 -2.65 -23.14
CA LYS A 8 -12.83 -3.60 -22.11
C LYS A 8 -14.20 -3.26 -21.52
N LYS A 9 -14.80 -4.26 -20.87
CA LYS A 9 -16.05 -4.14 -20.13
C LYS A 9 -15.99 -4.92 -18.83
N ASP A 10 -16.66 -4.39 -17.80
CA ASP A 10 -16.87 -5.06 -16.51
C ASP A 10 -18.34 -4.89 -16.08
N GLY A 11 -19.12 -5.97 -16.23
CA GLY A 11 -20.58 -5.91 -16.15
C GLY A 11 -21.17 -5.06 -17.29
N ASP A 12 -21.97 -4.06 -16.93
CA ASP A 12 -22.58 -3.09 -17.84
C ASP A 12 -21.69 -1.88 -18.14
N PHE A 13 -20.52 -1.77 -17.49
CA PHE A 13 -19.61 -0.64 -17.65
C PHE A 13 -18.52 -0.94 -18.67
N GLU A 14 -18.21 0.03 -19.53
CA GLU A 14 -17.11 -0.03 -20.50
C GLU A 14 -15.95 0.88 -20.08
N TYR A 15 -14.72 0.49 -20.40
CA TYR A 15 -13.54 1.31 -20.12
C TYR A 15 -12.39 0.99 -21.06
N ASN A 16 -11.41 1.90 -21.14
CA ASN A 16 -10.20 1.67 -21.92
C ASN A 16 -9.11 1.06 -21.05
N GLN A 17 -8.63 -0.14 -21.38
CA GLN A 17 -7.60 -0.84 -20.59
C GLN A 17 -6.31 -0.03 -20.49
N ARG A 18 -5.91 0.66 -21.57
CA ARG A 18 -4.71 1.52 -21.51
C ARG A 18 -4.85 2.65 -20.50
N THR A 19 -6.06 3.20 -20.38
CA THR A 19 -6.36 4.26 -19.43
C THR A 19 -6.33 3.72 -18.01
N ALA A 20 -7.02 2.60 -17.75
CA ALA A 20 -7.00 1.92 -16.45
C ALA A 20 -5.57 1.58 -16.02
N LYS A 21 -4.76 0.98 -16.90
CA LYS A 21 -3.34 0.69 -16.63
C LYS A 21 -2.49 1.93 -16.36
N GLY A 22 -2.78 3.04 -17.05
CA GLY A 22 -2.11 4.31 -16.80
C GLY A 22 -2.38 4.79 -15.38
N VAL A 23 -3.66 4.79 -14.99
CA VAL A 23 -4.10 5.18 -13.63
C VAL A 23 -3.53 4.24 -12.57
N LEU A 24 -3.56 2.92 -12.80
CA LEU A 24 -2.94 1.95 -11.89
C LEU A 24 -1.47 2.28 -11.62
N LYS A 25 -0.71 2.61 -12.67
CA LYS A 25 0.70 2.97 -12.55
C LYS A 25 0.92 4.35 -11.92
N ASP A 26 0.07 5.33 -12.20
CA ASP A 26 0.16 6.68 -11.63
C ASP A 26 -0.10 6.69 -10.11
N HIS A 27 -0.80 5.67 -9.59
CA HIS A 27 -1.23 5.56 -8.19
C HIS A 27 -0.69 4.30 -7.48
N ASP A 28 0.30 3.63 -8.05
CA ASP A 28 0.94 2.41 -7.51
C ASP A 28 -0.05 1.29 -7.12
N LEU A 29 -1.15 1.17 -7.87
CA LEU A 29 -2.17 0.16 -7.68
C LEU A 29 -1.88 -1.09 -8.52
N SER A 30 -1.95 -2.26 -7.88
CA SER A 30 -1.76 -3.55 -8.56
C SER A 30 -3.05 -4.14 -9.14
N SER A 31 -4.22 -3.73 -8.63
CA SER A 31 -5.50 -4.38 -8.90
C SER A 31 -6.39 -3.58 -9.84
N GLU A 32 -6.41 -3.96 -11.13
CA GLU A 32 -7.33 -3.41 -12.14
C GLU A 32 -8.80 -3.60 -11.74
N GLU A 33 -9.14 -4.78 -11.20
CA GLU A 33 -10.51 -5.09 -10.76
C GLU A 33 -10.96 -4.20 -9.60
N ALA A 34 -10.08 -3.90 -8.64
CA ALA A 34 -10.39 -3.00 -7.53
C ALA A 34 -10.62 -1.57 -8.04
N LEU A 35 -9.76 -1.10 -8.95
CA LEU A 35 -9.89 0.21 -9.58
C LEU A 35 -11.20 0.35 -10.35
N VAL A 36 -11.50 -0.62 -11.22
CA VAL A 36 -12.70 -0.61 -12.07
C VAL A 36 -13.96 -0.79 -11.22
N GLY A 37 -13.92 -1.65 -10.20
CA GLY A 37 -15.02 -1.85 -9.26
C GLY A 37 -15.36 -0.58 -8.50
N GLU A 38 -14.34 0.12 -8.02
CA GLU A 38 -14.51 1.37 -7.29
C GLU A 38 -14.96 2.51 -8.20
N ALA A 39 -14.42 2.61 -9.43
CA ALA A 39 -14.78 3.64 -10.41
C ALA A 39 -16.26 3.65 -10.79
N LYS A 40 -16.98 2.52 -10.66
CA LYS A 40 -18.44 2.46 -10.85
C LYS A 40 -19.21 3.35 -9.85
N ASN A 41 -18.64 3.63 -8.68
CA ASN A 41 -19.22 4.54 -7.70
C ASN A 41 -19.01 6.02 -8.06
N TYR A 42 -18.16 6.31 -9.06
CA TYR A 42 -17.78 7.65 -9.48
C TYR A 42 -18.29 8.00 -10.89
N ASP A 43 -19.17 7.18 -11.50
CA ASP A 43 -19.80 7.42 -12.83
C ASP A 43 -20.80 8.60 -12.77
N ASP A 44 -20.31 9.82 -12.56
CA ASP A 44 -21.09 11.05 -12.37
C ASP A 44 -21.96 11.43 -13.59
N ASN A 45 -21.62 10.92 -14.76
CA ASN A 45 -22.25 11.19 -16.05
C ASN A 45 -23.28 10.10 -16.47
N ASP A 46 -23.43 9.04 -15.68
CA ASP A 46 -24.35 7.90 -15.93
C ASP A 46 -24.27 7.37 -17.38
N ASP A 47 -23.09 7.45 -18.01
CA ASP A 47 -22.89 6.97 -19.39
C ASP A 47 -22.35 5.55 -19.44
N GLN A 48 -22.22 4.91 -18.26
CA GLN A 48 -21.73 3.55 -18.08
C GLN A 48 -20.34 3.37 -18.72
N PHE A 49 -19.58 4.45 -18.84
CA PHE A 49 -18.25 4.45 -19.45
C PHE A 49 -17.25 5.08 -18.49
N LEU A 50 -16.40 4.24 -17.89
CA LEU A 50 -15.40 4.67 -16.92
C LEU A 50 -14.25 5.36 -17.65
N ASN A 51 -14.30 6.69 -17.62
CA ASN A 51 -13.30 7.55 -18.21
C ASN A 51 -12.09 7.72 -17.28
N ARG A 52 -11.04 8.40 -17.75
CA ARG A 52 -9.82 8.60 -16.95
C ARG A 52 -10.09 9.31 -15.64
N LYS A 53 -11.00 10.29 -15.63
CA LYS A 53 -11.27 11.11 -14.44
C LYS A 53 -11.91 10.26 -13.34
N GLU A 54 -12.86 9.40 -13.71
CA GLU A 54 -13.58 8.51 -12.79
C GLU A 54 -12.67 7.41 -12.26
N LEU A 55 -11.83 6.83 -13.14
CA LEU A 55 -10.78 5.89 -12.74
C LEU A 55 -9.79 6.56 -11.78
N THR A 56 -9.34 7.80 -12.06
CA THR A 56 -8.43 8.52 -11.16
C THR A 56 -9.10 8.80 -9.81
N ALA A 57 -10.36 9.25 -9.77
CA ALA A 57 -11.07 9.48 -8.51
C ALA A 57 -11.18 8.20 -7.66
N ALA A 58 -11.46 7.07 -8.31
CA ALA A 58 -11.45 5.77 -7.65
C ALA A 58 -10.07 5.37 -7.15
N ALA A 59 -9.01 5.60 -7.94
CA ALA A 59 -7.65 5.32 -7.51
C ALA A 59 -7.26 6.17 -6.28
N GLU A 60 -7.61 7.45 -6.27
CA GLU A 60 -7.38 8.33 -5.13
C GLU A 60 -8.12 7.86 -3.88
N ALA A 61 -9.35 7.35 -4.03
CA ALA A 61 -10.12 6.77 -2.93
C ALA A 61 -9.48 5.48 -2.39
N ILE A 62 -8.95 4.62 -3.27
CA ILE A 62 -8.22 3.40 -2.91
C ILE A 62 -6.93 3.76 -2.16
N VAL A 63 -6.12 4.67 -2.70
CA VAL A 63 -4.85 5.09 -2.09
C VAL A 63 -5.08 5.81 -0.76
N SER A 64 -6.15 6.61 -0.65
CA SER A 64 -6.48 7.31 0.59
C SER A 64 -7.03 6.38 1.68
N GLY A 65 -7.20 5.09 1.39
CA GLY A 65 -7.76 4.10 2.32
C GLY A 65 -9.25 4.33 2.60
N GLU A 66 -9.95 5.09 1.76
CA GLU A 66 -11.38 5.35 1.89
C GLU A 66 -12.23 4.19 1.34
N THR A 67 -11.58 3.17 0.77
CA THR A 67 -12.21 1.92 0.35
C THR A 67 -12.70 1.12 1.54
N ARG A 68 -14.02 1.07 1.72
CA ARG A 68 -14.70 0.10 2.57
C ARG A 68 -14.64 -1.29 1.93
N SER A 69 -13.51 -1.96 2.01
CA SER A 69 -13.42 -3.42 1.85
C SER A 69 -12.19 -3.90 2.60
N ASP A 70 -12.50 -4.40 3.80
CA ASP A 70 -11.80 -5.39 4.61
C ASP A 70 -10.54 -6.03 3.99
N GLU A 71 -9.46 -5.99 4.78
CA GLU A 71 -8.36 -6.96 4.84
C GLU A 71 -7.58 -7.31 3.56
N SER A 72 -6.46 -6.62 3.30
CA SER A 72 -5.16 -7.18 2.91
C SER A 72 -4.14 -6.05 2.69
N ASP A 73 -3.63 -5.49 3.78
CA ASP A 73 -2.42 -4.64 3.77
C ASP A 73 -1.20 -5.56 3.77
N ALA A 74 -0.63 -5.81 2.58
CA ALA A 74 0.67 -6.45 2.42
C ALA A 74 1.34 -5.96 1.14
N GLY A 75 2.16 -4.90 1.28
CA GLY A 75 3.36 -4.61 0.49
C GLY A 75 3.14 -4.15 -0.97
N GLU A 76 3.94 -3.30 -1.60
CA GLU A 76 5.27 -2.76 -1.32
C GLU A 76 5.49 -1.70 -2.42
N ASP A 77 5.71 -0.43 -2.07
CA ASP A 77 6.68 0.46 -2.75
C ASP A 77 6.93 1.68 -1.85
N ASP A 78 7.78 1.50 -0.83
CA ASP A 78 8.63 2.59 -0.38
C ASP A 78 10.07 2.13 -0.56
N VAL A 79 10.52 2.23 -1.82
CA VAL A 79 11.93 2.15 -2.18
C VAL A 79 12.62 3.43 -1.72
N ALA A 80 12.88 3.54 -0.42
CA ALA A 80 13.81 4.52 0.12
C ALA A 80 14.54 3.97 1.35
N GLU A 81 15.73 3.42 1.09
CA GLU A 81 16.88 3.46 1.99
C GLU A 81 16.69 2.88 3.41
N TYR A 82 16.54 1.56 3.52
CA TYR A 82 16.95 0.89 4.76
C TYR A 82 18.44 0.53 4.65
N ALA A 83 19.28 1.44 5.13
CA ALA A 83 20.59 1.07 5.65
C ALA A 83 20.42 -0.18 6.54
N PRO A 84 21.39 -1.11 6.60
CA PRO A 84 21.35 -2.16 7.62
C PRO A 84 21.31 -1.45 8.98
N GLN A 85 20.13 -1.39 9.59
CA GLN A 85 20.01 -0.97 10.98
C GLN A 85 20.57 -2.13 11.78
N GLU A 86 21.85 -2.03 12.08
CA GLU A 86 22.44 -2.67 13.24
C GLU A 86 21.59 -2.20 14.42
N ASP A 87 20.62 -3.03 14.82
CA ASP A 87 19.79 -2.81 16.01
C ASP A 87 20.73 -2.92 17.22
N ASP A 88 21.45 -1.84 17.49
CA ASP A 88 22.25 -1.60 18.69
C ASP A 88 21.32 -1.19 19.86
N SER A 89 20.11 -1.77 19.88
CA SER A 89 19.14 -1.53 20.94
C SER A 89 19.68 -2.20 22.20
N ASP A 90 20.17 -1.39 23.14
CA ASP A 90 20.64 -1.88 24.43
C ASP A 90 19.57 -2.77 25.08
N VAL A 91 19.96 -3.99 25.45
CA VAL A 91 19.11 -4.97 26.12
C VAL A 91 19.25 -4.84 27.64
N PRO A 92 18.16 -4.95 28.42
CA PRO A 92 18.27 -4.88 29.87
C PRO A 92 18.94 -6.14 30.43
N CYS A 93 19.88 -5.95 31.36
CA CYS A 93 20.51 -7.04 32.09
C CYS A 93 19.48 -7.78 32.95
N SER A 94 19.39 -9.10 32.79
CA SER A 94 18.46 -9.96 33.54
C SER A 94 18.61 -9.90 35.07
N GLU A 95 19.80 -9.53 35.58
CA GLU A 95 20.08 -9.50 37.03
C GLU A 95 19.90 -8.13 37.67
N CYS A 96 20.24 -7.04 36.97
CA CYS A 96 20.23 -5.69 37.55
C CYS A 96 19.35 -4.69 36.79
N GLY A 97 18.83 -5.07 35.62
CA GLY A 97 17.99 -4.23 34.78
C GLY A 97 18.74 -3.14 34.00
N GLU A 98 20.06 -3.06 34.13
CA GLU A 98 20.88 -2.06 33.42
C GLU A 98 20.88 -2.34 31.91
N MET A 99 20.74 -1.29 31.11
CA MET A 99 20.76 -1.36 29.65
C MET A 99 22.19 -1.63 29.17
N ILE A 100 22.41 -2.71 28.42
CA ILE A 100 23.72 -3.12 27.92
C ILE A 100 23.67 -3.39 26.42
N ALA A 101 24.76 -3.12 25.72
CA ALA A 101 24.85 -3.44 24.30
C ALA A 101 24.65 -4.96 24.06
N PRO A 102 23.90 -5.37 23.03
CA PRO A 102 23.60 -6.79 22.76
C PRO A 102 24.86 -7.60 22.43
N THR A 103 25.95 -6.95 22.03
CA THR A 103 27.26 -7.58 21.79
C THR A 103 28.07 -7.82 23.08
N SER A 104 27.63 -7.29 24.23
CA SER A 104 28.33 -7.44 25.50
C SER A 104 28.02 -8.78 26.16
N SER A 105 29.01 -9.67 26.19
CA SER A 105 28.89 -10.97 26.90
C SER A 105 28.89 -10.84 28.43
N ILE A 106 29.14 -9.64 28.98
CA ILE A 106 29.24 -9.38 30.42
C ILE A 106 28.62 -8.03 30.75
N CYS A 107 27.73 -7.98 31.75
CA CYS A 107 27.19 -6.73 32.27
C CYS A 107 28.28 -5.92 32.99
N PRO A 108 28.48 -4.63 32.67
CA PRO A 108 29.50 -3.80 33.30
C PRO A 108 29.24 -3.57 34.80
N GLU A 109 27.96 -3.45 35.19
CA GLU A 109 27.54 -3.13 36.56
C GLU A 109 27.58 -4.36 37.47
N CYS A 110 26.83 -5.42 37.15
CA CYS A 110 26.70 -6.58 38.03
C CYS A 110 27.68 -7.72 37.73
N LYS A 111 28.51 -7.58 36.67
CA LYS A 111 29.46 -8.61 36.20
C LYS A 111 28.82 -9.95 35.85
N HIS A 112 27.51 -9.99 35.62
CA HIS A 112 26.83 -11.17 35.13
C HIS A 112 27.23 -11.45 33.69
N SER A 113 27.61 -12.70 33.39
CA SER A 113 27.94 -13.13 32.03
C SER A 113 26.72 -13.73 31.35
N PHE A 114 26.38 -13.24 30.15
CA PHE A 114 25.34 -13.81 29.29
C PHE A 114 26.03 -14.76 28.31
N ASN A 115 25.65 -16.03 28.31
CA ASN A 115 26.18 -17.05 27.40
C ASN A 115 25.24 -17.26 26.22
#